data_AF-F8WST1-F1
#
_entry.id   AF-F8WST1-F1
#
_cell.length_a   1.000
_cell.length_b   1.000
_cell.length_c   1.000
_cell.angle_alpha   90.00
_cell.angle_beta   90.00
_cell.angle_gamma   90.00
#
_symmetry.space_group_name_H-M   'P 1'
#
loop_
_entity.id
_entity.type
_entity.pdbx_description
1 polymer ?
#
loop_
_entity_poly.entity_id
_entity_poly.type
_entity_poly.pdbx_seq_one_letter_code
_entity_poly.pdbx_strand_id
1 'polypeptide(L)'
;MKKTFIQEKIPLQRNSPRVNVEALWKQYEMEVALYRFHLEMSIKINAFHYAITGAILSFYFANKDIAEIEYSMVLPATFSAGLAITFLCLIPMTQISRKNIINLAKGLKIETPTRVIFLASIYLIFSLSNALIAIACIAISSGSFK
;
A
#
# COMPACT_ATOMS: atom_id res chain seq x y z
N MET A 1 45.85 -35.27 -43.01
CA MET A 1 44.99 -34.11 -42.70
C MET A 1 43.53 -34.57 -42.69
N LYS A 2 43.04 -35.08 -41.56
CA LYS A 2 41.65 -35.55 -41.39
C LYS A 2 41.30 -35.44 -39.91
N LYS A 3 40.88 -34.26 -39.46
CA LYS A 3 40.33 -34.08 -38.11
C LYS A 3 38.85 -34.44 -38.21
N THR A 4 38.55 -35.69 -37.87
CA THR A 4 37.20 -36.18 -37.64
C THR A 4 36.67 -35.44 -36.41
N PHE A 5 35.94 -34.35 -36.64
CA PHE A 5 35.17 -33.69 -35.61
C PHE A 5 34.08 -34.66 -35.17
N ILE A 6 34.28 -35.25 -33.99
CA ILE A 6 33.24 -35.89 -33.22
C ILE A 6 32.18 -34.80 -32.99
N GLN A 7 31.09 -34.89 -33.77
CA GLN A 7 29.83 -34.24 -33.45
C GLN A 7 29.34 -34.91 -32.16
N GLU A 8 29.87 -34.44 -31.05
CA GLU A 8 29.30 -34.65 -29.74
C GLU A 8 27.89 -34.08 -29.84
N LYS A 9 26.92 -34.98 -29.96
CA LYS A 9 25.50 -34.69 -29.85
C LYS A 9 25.34 -34.12 -28.44
N ILE A 10 25.55 -32.82 -28.29
CA ILE A 10 25.03 -32.07 -27.15
C ILE A 10 23.55 -32.43 -27.17
N PRO A 11 23.02 -33.15 -26.17
CA PRO A 11 21.59 -33.20 -26.04
C PRO A 11 21.21 -31.74 -25.89
N LEU A 12 20.57 -31.18 -26.92
CA LEU A 12 19.77 -30.00 -26.74
C LEU A 12 18.74 -30.41 -25.70
N GLN A 13 19.09 -30.27 -24.41
CA GLN A 13 18.13 -29.88 -23.41
C GLN A 13 17.56 -28.59 -23.96
N ARG A 14 16.52 -28.76 -24.78
CA ARG A 14 15.50 -27.78 -25.03
C ARG A 14 14.84 -27.58 -23.66
N ASN A 15 15.54 -26.91 -22.76
CA ASN A 15 14.96 -26.07 -21.74
C ASN A 15 14.32 -24.89 -22.48
N SER A 16 13.34 -25.18 -23.33
CA SER A 16 12.20 -24.28 -23.43
C SER A 16 11.74 -24.12 -21.98
N PRO A 17 11.66 -22.90 -21.43
CA PRO A 17 11.01 -22.73 -20.15
C PRO A 17 9.59 -23.26 -20.35
N ARG A 18 9.33 -24.50 -19.94
CA ARG A 18 7.97 -25.00 -19.79
C ARG A 18 7.43 -24.05 -18.75
N VAL A 19 6.61 -23.10 -19.18
CA VAL A 19 5.91 -22.19 -18.31
C VAL A 19 5.31 -23.07 -17.22
N ASN A 20 5.92 -23.04 -16.03
CA ASN A 20 5.51 -23.92 -14.96
C ASN A 20 4.22 -23.31 -14.44
N VAL A 21 3.10 -23.87 -14.89
CA VAL A 21 1.75 -23.39 -14.58
C VAL A 21 1.54 -23.33 -13.06
N GLU A 22 2.13 -24.27 -12.31
CA GLU A 22 2.10 -24.28 -10.84
C GLU A 22 2.87 -23.10 -10.26
N ALA A 23 4.03 -22.76 -10.83
CA ALA A 23 4.82 -21.59 -10.39
C ALA A 23 4.08 -20.28 -10.67
N LEU A 24 3.39 -20.16 -11.81
CA LEU A 24 2.57 -18.98 -12.13
C LEU A 24 1.36 -18.86 -11.20
N TRP A 25 0.67 -19.97 -10.90
CA TRP A 25 -0.42 -19.98 -9.93
C TRP A 25 0.05 -19.56 -8.53
N LYS A 26 1.20 -20.07 -8.10
CA LYS A 26 1.81 -19.69 -6.81
C LYS A 26 2.17 -18.20 -6.74
N GLN A 27 2.72 -17.64 -7.82
CA GLN A 27 3.00 -16.19 -7.91
C GLN A 27 1.71 -15.36 -7.85
N TYR A 28 0.67 -15.78 -8.57
CA TYR A 28 -0.62 -15.13 -8.54
C TYR A 28 -1.25 -15.14 -7.14
N GLU A 29 -1.26 -16.30 -6.47
CA GLU A 29 -1.77 -16.44 -5.10
C GLU A 29 -1.01 -15.55 -4.11
N MET A 30 0.32 -15.50 -4.22
CA MET A 30 1.16 -14.63 -3.38
C MET A 30 0.83 -13.15 -3.58
N GLU A 31 0.68 -12.68 -4.82
CA GLU A 31 0.34 -11.29 -5.11
C GLU A 31 -1.07 -10.92 -4.62
N VAL A 32 -2.03 -11.83 -4.74
CA VAL A 32 -3.40 -11.63 -4.20
C VAL A 32 -3.39 -11.60 -2.67
N ALA A 33 -2.65 -12.50 -2.02
CA ALA A 33 -2.49 -12.52 -0.57
C ALA A 33 -1.82 -11.23 -0.07
N LEU A 34 -0.79 -10.77 -0.77
CA LEU A 34 -0.09 -9.53 -0.44
C LEU A 34 -1.01 -8.31 -0.57
N TYR A 35 -1.80 -8.24 -1.64
CA TYR A 35 -2.82 -7.19 -1.82
C TYR A 35 -3.80 -7.14 -0.65
N ARG A 36 -4.33 -8.31 -0.24
CA ARG A 36 -5.28 -8.41 0.89
C ARG A 36 -4.64 -7.95 2.20
N PHE A 37 -3.41 -8.39 2.46
CA PHE A 37 -2.65 -8.02 3.65
C PHE A 37 -2.43 -6.50 3.74
N HIS A 38 -2.04 -5.87 2.64
CA HIS A 38 -1.84 -4.41 2.57
C HIS A 38 -3.14 -3.64 2.85
N LEU A 39 -4.26 -4.10 2.27
CA LEU A 39 -5.57 -3.52 2.50
C LEU A 39 -5.97 -3.63 3.98
N GLU A 40 -5.85 -4.81 4.56
CA GLU A 40 -6.21 -5.06 5.96
C GLU A 40 -5.36 -4.25 6.93
N MET A 41 -4.05 -4.18 6.70
CA MET A 41 -3.13 -3.38 7.51
C MET A 41 -3.47 -1.89 7.42
N SER A 42 -3.73 -1.38 6.21
CA SER A 42 -4.04 0.03 6.00
C SER A 42 -5.32 0.44 6.72
N ILE A 43 -6.35 -0.41 6.72
CA ILE A 43 -7.59 -0.16 7.47
C ILE A 43 -7.30 -0.14 8.97
N LYS A 44 -6.57 -1.12 9.49
CA LYS A 44 -6.24 -1.21 10.93
C LYS A 44 -5.47 0.02 11.42
N ILE A 45 -4.46 0.45 10.66
CA ILE A 45 -3.66 1.63 10.99
C ILE A 45 -4.53 2.89 11.01
N ASN A 46 -5.40 3.09 10.00
CA ASN A 46 -6.30 4.25 9.98
C ASN A 46 -7.31 4.23 11.13
N ALA A 47 -7.91 3.07 11.41
CA ALA A 47 -8.86 2.94 12.50
C ALA A 47 -8.22 3.28 13.86
N PHE A 48 -7.02 2.75 14.10
CA PHE A 48 -6.25 3.05 15.30
C PHE A 48 -5.87 4.53 15.38
N HIS A 49 -5.43 5.12 14.27
CA HIS A 49 -5.13 6.53 14.19
C HIS A 49 -6.33 7.40 14.57
N TYR A 50 -7.51 7.12 14.02
CA TYR A 50 -8.72 7.91 14.33
C TYR A 50 -9.17 7.76 15.78
N ALA A 51 -9.00 6.58 16.38
CA ALA A 51 -9.29 6.39 17.80
C ALA A 51 -8.37 7.25 18.68
N ILE A 52 -7.06 7.25 18.43
CA ILE A 52 -6.10 8.06 19.18
C ILE A 52 -6.35 9.55 18.97
N THR A 53 -6.48 9.98 17.71
CA THR A 53 -6.73 11.38 17.39
C THR A 53 -8.01 11.86 18.04
N GLY A 54 -9.09 11.06 18.01
CA GLY A 54 -10.33 11.37 18.72
C GLY A 54 -10.13 11.56 20.22
N ALA A 55 -9.40 10.65 20.88
CA ALA A 55 -9.10 10.78 22.31
C ALA A 55 -8.28 12.04 22.65
N ILE A 56 -7.26 12.35 21.84
CA ILE A 56 -6.44 13.56 22.01
C ILE A 56 -7.28 14.82 21.78
N LEU A 57 -8.14 14.82 20.76
CA LEU A 57 -9.02 15.96 20.47
C LEU A 57 -10.00 16.20 21.62
N SER A 58 -10.61 15.14 22.15
CA SER A 58 -11.49 15.23 23.33
C SER A 58 -10.74 15.78 24.54
N PHE A 59 -9.51 15.33 24.79
CA PHE A 59 -8.68 15.83 25.88
C PHE A 59 -8.33 17.32 25.71
N TYR A 60 -7.97 17.73 24.48
CA TYR A 60 -7.68 19.12 24.14
C TYR A 60 -8.88 20.04 24.41
N PHE A 61 -10.08 19.65 23.93
CA PHE A 61 -11.28 20.46 24.14
C PHE A 61 -11.73 20.54 25.61
N ALA A 62 -11.44 19.51 26.41
CA ALA A 62 -11.81 19.48 27.83
C ALA A 62 -10.90 20.31 28.73
N ASN A 63 -9.67 20.64 28.30
CA ASN A 63 -8.65 21.27 29.13
C ASN A 63 -8.04 22.53 28.48
N LYS A 64 -8.87 23.29 27.74
CA LYS A 64 -8.47 24.49 26.98
C LYS A 64 -7.80 25.60 27.81
N ASP A 65 -8.01 25.60 29.12
CA ASP A 65 -7.48 26.63 30.02
C ASP A 65 -5.98 26.44 30.34
N ILE A 66 -5.41 25.29 29.97
CA ILE A 66 -3.99 24.98 30.17
C ILE A 66 -3.19 25.49 28.97
N ALA A 67 -2.31 26.47 29.19
CA ALA A 67 -1.50 27.08 28.12
C ALA A 67 -0.64 26.08 27.32
N GLU A 68 -0.22 24.99 27.95
CA GLU A 68 0.65 23.97 27.34
C GLU A 68 -0.13 22.95 26.49
N ILE A 69 -1.46 22.97 26.51
CA ILE A 69 -2.25 21.95 25.82
C ILE A 69 -2.19 22.06 24.30
N GLU A 70 -1.78 23.23 23.78
CA GLU A 70 -1.54 23.44 22.35
C GLU A 70 -0.48 22.46 21.79
N TYR A 71 0.47 21.98 22.62
CA TYR A 71 1.46 20.98 22.22
C TYR A 71 0.88 19.57 22.02
N SER A 72 -0.28 19.25 22.62
CA SER A 72 -0.89 17.92 22.46
C SER A 72 -1.33 17.66 21.02
N MET A 73 -1.51 18.72 20.21
CA MET A 73 -1.91 18.63 18.81
C MET A 73 -0.76 18.40 17.83
N VAL A 74 0.49 18.59 18.26
CA VAL A 74 1.67 18.33 17.42
C VAL A 74 1.75 16.85 17.06
N LEU A 75 1.53 15.96 18.03
CA LEU A 75 1.57 14.51 17.82
C LEU A 75 0.57 14.03 16.75
N PRO A 76 -0.75 14.29 16.84
CA PRO A 76 -1.69 13.90 15.81
C PRO A 76 -1.40 14.60 14.48
N ALA A 77 -1.01 15.89 14.47
CA ALA A 77 -0.68 16.59 13.23
C ALA A 77 0.49 15.94 12.47
N THR A 78 1.61 15.67 13.15
CA THR A 78 2.78 15.02 12.55
C THR A 78 2.47 13.61 12.10
N PHE A 79 1.73 12.84 12.91
CA PHE A 79 1.38 11.47 12.57
C PHE A 79 0.42 11.39 11.37
N SER A 80 -0.62 12.25 11.33
CA SER A 80 -1.53 12.34 10.18
C SER A 80 -0.81 12.78 8.90
N ALA A 81 0.10 13.75 8.99
CA ALA A 81 0.92 14.18 7.84
C ALA A 81 1.80 13.03 7.33
N GLY A 82 2.45 12.29 8.24
CA GLY A 82 3.25 11.11 7.91
C GLY A 82 2.43 10.01 7.22
N LEU A 83 1.23 9.72 7.73
CA LEU A 83 0.31 8.76 7.10
C LEU A 83 -0.16 9.24 5.73
N ALA A 84 -0.50 10.51 5.58
CA ALA A 84 -0.93 11.08 4.29
C ALA A 84 0.16 10.90 3.22
N ILE A 85 1.43 11.24 3.54
CA ILE A 85 2.57 11.06 2.63
C ILE A 85 2.79 9.58 2.32
N THR A 86 2.76 8.72 3.35
CA THR A 86 2.96 7.28 3.19
C THR A 86 1.93 6.69 2.22
N PHE A 87 0.64 7.03 2.38
CA PHE A 87 -0.42 6.58 1.48
C PHE A 87 -0.26 7.12 0.06
N LEU A 88 0.20 8.36 -0.13
CA LEU A 88 0.53 8.88 -1.46
C LEU A 88 1.65 8.09 -2.14
N CYS A 89 2.71 7.77 -1.39
CA CYS A 89 3.82 6.95 -1.90
C CYS A 89 3.41 5.50 -2.23
N LEU A 90 2.41 4.96 -1.53
CA LEU A 90 1.87 3.61 -1.77
C LEU A 90 1.05 3.49 -3.06
N ILE A 91 0.43 4.58 -3.54
CA ILE A 91 -0.38 4.58 -4.77
C ILE A 91 0.41 4.05 -5.99
N PRO A 92 1.58 4.60 -6.37
CA PRO A 92 2.32 4.09 -7.53
C PRO A 92 2.80 2.64 -7.34
N MET A 93 3.17 2.24 -6.12
CA MET A 93 3.59 0.86 -5.83
C MET A 93 2.44 -0.13 -6.07
N THR A 94 1.22 0.20 -5.63
CA THR A 94 0.05 -0.67 -5.88
C THR A 94 -0.32 -0.76 -7.36
N GLN A 95 -0.05 0.28 -8.16
CA GLN A 95 -0.25 0.20 -9.60
C GLN A 95 0.71 -0.78 -10.27
N ILE A 96 1.94 -0.91 -9.76
CA ILE A 96 2.91 -1.90 -10.24
C ILE A 96 2.42 -3.32 -9.89
N SER A 97 2.06 -3.58 -8.64
CA SER A 97 1.47 -4.89 -8.25
C SER A 97 0.21 -5.23 -9.04
N ARG A 98 -0.66 -4.24 -9.30
CA ARG A 98 -1.84 -4.45 -10.15
C ARG A 98 -1.47 -4.89 -11.56
N LYS A 99 -0.46 -4.28 -12.18
CA LYS A 99 0.03 -4.68 -13.50
C LYS A 99 0.57 -6.12 -13.46
N ASN A 100 1.29 -6.49 -12.41
CA ASN A 100 1.80 -7.85 -12.23
C ASN A 100 0.66 -8.88 -12.13
N ILE A 101 -0.34 -8.62 -11.29
CA ILE A 101 -1.53 -9.50 -11.14
C ILE A 101 -2.27 -9.66 -12.47
N ILE A 102 -2.49 -8.58 -13.21
CA ILE A 102 -3.18 -8.63 -14.52
C ILE A 102 -2.35 -9.40 -15.55
N ASN A 103 -1.02 -9.21 -15.57
CA ASN A 103 -0.14 -9.92 -16.49
C ASN A 103 -0.08 -11.42 -16.17
N LEU A 104 -0.05 -11.78 -14.88
CA LEU A 104 -0.11 -13.17 -14.41
C LEU A 104 -1.47 -13.81 -14.76
N ALA A 105 -2.58 -13.12 -14.52
CA ALA A 105 -3.92 -13.60 -14.86
C ALA A 105 -4.10 -13.84 -16.37
N LYS A 106 -3.54 -12.95 -17.21
CA LYS A 106 -3.50 -13.14 -18.66
C LYS A 106 -2.69 -14.37 -19.07
N GLY A 107 -1.54 -14.60 -18.43
CA GLY A 107 -0.72 -15.80 -18.65
C GLY A 107 -1.42 -17.10 -18.26
N LEU A 108 -2.32 -17.04 -17.28
CA LEU A 108 -3.13 -18.15 -16.79
C LEU A 108 -4.48 -18.34 -17.51
N LYS A 109 -4.80 -17.50 -18.51
CA LYS A 109 -6.08 -17.50 -19.25
C LYS A 109 -7.32 -17.39 -18.34
N ILE A 110 -7.22 -16.65 -17.24
CA ILE A 110 -8.34 -16.41 -16.34
C ILE A 110 -9.25 -15.35 -16.98
N GLU A 111 -10.50 -15.71 -17.29
CA GLU A 111 -11.47 -14.83 -17.96
C GLU A 111 -11.89 -13.63 -17.10
N THR A 112 -11.76 -13.73 -15.78
CA THR A 112 -12.16 -12.70 -14.82
C THR A 112 -11.01 -12.36 -13.85
N PRO A 113 -10.04 -11.52 -14.24
CA PRO A 113 -8.98 -11.09 -13.33
C PRO A 113 -9.58 -10.36 -12.12
N THR A 114 -9.12 -10.72 -10.91
CA THR A 114 -9.54 -10.08 -9.66
C THR A 114 -9.42 -8.55 -9.78
N ARG A 115 -10.49 -7.84 -9.41
CA ARG A 115 -10.63 -6.40 -9.65
C ARG A 115 -9.82 -5.59 -8.63
N VAL A 116 -8.49 -5.57 -8.78
CA VAL A 116 -7.52 -4.85 -7.94
C VAL A 116 -7.52 -3.31 -8.11
N ILE A 117 -8.55 -2.73 -8.72
CA ILE A 117 -8.69 -1.27 -8.91
C ILE A 117 -8.99 -0.56 -7.58
N PHE A 118 -9.60 -1.26 -6.63
CA PHE A 118 -10.16 -0.65 -5.42
C PHE A 118 -9.10 -0.14 -4.43
N LEU A 119 -7.92 -0.77 -4.35
CA LEU A 119 -6.89 -0.41 -3.36
C LEU A 119 -6.30 0.98 -3.57
N ALA A 120 -6.04 1.38 -4.81
CA ALA A 120 -5.53 2.71 -5.12
C ALA A 120 -6.53 3.80 -4.71
N SER A 121 -7.82 3.56 -4.95
CA SER A 121 -8.89 4.48 -4.53
C SER A 121 -8.99 4.59 -3.02
N ILE A 122 -8.88 3.47 -2.29
CA ILE A 122 -8.87 3.48 -0.81
C ILE A 122 -7.70 4.32 -0.30
N TYR A 123 -6.49 4.12 -0.83
CA TYR A 123 -5.31 4.87 -0.38
C TYR A 123 -5.41 6.37 -0.66
N LEU A 124 -6.05 6.76 -1.76
CA LEU A 124 -6.34 8.16 -2.02
C LEU A 124 -7.30 8.75 -0.98
N ILE A 125 -8.39 8.04 -0.66
CA ILE A 125 -9.36 8.49 0.35
C ILE A 125 -8.69 8.60 1.74
N PHE A 126 -7.87 7.63 2.11
CA PHE A 126 -7.10 7.66 3.36
C PHE A 126 -6.08 8.79 3.36
N SER A 127 -5.38 9.04 2.26
CA SER A 127 -4.47 10.18 2.16
C SER A 127 -5.21 11.50 2.35
N LEU A 128 -6.33 11.71 1.66
CA LEU A 128 -7.10 12.96 1.75
C LEU A 128 -7.66 13.18 3.16
N SER A 129 -8.23 12.14 3.77
CA SER A 129 -8.76 12.24 5.14
C SER A 129 -7.67 12.54 6.16
N ASN A 130 -6.51 11.89 6.09
CA ASN A 130 -5.37 12.20 6.96
C ASN A 130 -4.79 13.60 6.70
N ALA A 131 -4.76 14.07 5.45
CA ALA A 131 -4.34 15.43 5.13
C ALA A 131 -5.30 16.48 5.74
N LEU A 132 -6.61 16.25 5.67
CA LEU A 132 -7.61 17.11 6.30
C LEU A 132 -7.44 17.18 7.82
N ILE A 133 -7.17 16.04 8.47
CA ILE A 133 -6.91 16.00 9.93
C ILE A 133 -5.64 16.78 10.27
N ALA A 134 -4.56 16.61 9.49
CA ALA A 134 -3.32 17.35 9.72
C ALA A 134 -3.54 18.87 9.62
N ILE A 135 -4.26 19.32 8.57
CA ILE A 135 -4.60 20.74 8.38
C ILE A 135 -5.47 21.24 9.53
N ALA A 136 -6.48 20.47 9.96
CA ALA A 136 -7.35 20.84 11.07
C ALA A 136 -6.56 20.98 12.38
N CYS A 137 -5.65 20.04 12.69
CA CYS A 137 -4.82 20.12 13.89
C CYS A 137 -3.91 21.35 13.87
N ILE A 138 -3.30 21.66 12.72
CA ILE A 138 -2.45 22.84 12.55
C ILE A 138 -3.28 24.13 12.71
N ALA A 139 -4.46 24.21 12.09
CA ALA A 139 -5.33 25.38 12.18
C ALA A 139 -5.85 25.66 13.60
N ILE A 140 -6.11 24.60 14.37
CA ILE A 140 -6.51 24.73 15.78
C ILE A 140 -5.30 25.18 16.62
N SER A 141 -4.12 24.61 16.38
CA SER A 141 -2.89 24.99 17.09
C SER A 141 -2.43 26.42 16.78
N SER A 142 -2.64 26.92 15.56
CA SER A 142 -2.25 28.29 15.17
C SER A 142 -3.21 29.37 15.69
N GLY A 143 -4.17 29.02 16.54
CA GLY A 143 -5.13 29.97 17.11
C GLY A 143 -6.13 30.53 16.11
N SER A 144 -6.30 29.91 14.94
CA SER A 144 -7.22 30.39 13.90
C SER A 144 -8.71 30.23 14.27
N PHE A 145 -8.98 29.57 15.41
CA PHE A 145 -10.30 29.32 16.01
C PHE A 145 -10.37 29.81 17.48
N LYS A 146 -9.69 30.93 17.80
CA LYS A 146 -9.98 31.72 19.02
C LYS A 146 -11.03 32.77 18.72
#